data_AF-A0A9D8RBA5-F1
#
_entry.id   AF-A0A9D8RBA5-F1
#
_cell.length_a   1.000
_cell.length_b   1.000
_cell.length_c   1.000
_cell.angle_alpha   90.00
_cell.angle_beta   90.00
_cell.angle_gamma   90.00
#
_symmetry.space_group_name_H-M   'P 1'
#
loop_
_entity.id
_entity.type
_entity.pdbx_description
1 polymer ?
#
loop_
_entity_poly.entity_id
_entity_poly.type
_entity_poly.pdbx_seq_one_letter_code
_entity_poly.pdbx_strand_id
1 'polypeptide(L)'
;YCLVAMAMLMNNTGMTNDIAMGLVALTGAAFPFFAPLIGSIGTFVTGSATNANILFGKLQATAASDLGLVNQSTFFGVSGNETNWLAAANCAGSEGGKLLSPQSIAIATAACDMEGQDGDIMRKTMPFAIFWILMNGLMVFLGLHVF
;
A
#
# COMPACT_ATOMS: atom_id res chain seq x y z
N TYR A 1 -12.52 -18.37 0.65
CA TYR A 1 -13.74 -17.53 0.45
C TYR A 1 -14.02 -16.51 1.56
N CYS A 2 -13.97 -16.85 2.86
CA CYS A 2 -14.24 -15.87 3.94
C CYS A 2 -13.34 -14.63 3.91
N LEU A 3 -12.06 -14.79 3.56
CA LEU A 3 -11.11 -13.67 3.45
C LEU A 3 -11.44 -12.74 2.25
N VAL A 4 -11.86 -13.31 1.12
CA VAL A 4 -12.34 -12.54 -0.05
C VAL A 4 -13.59 -11.74 0.35
N ALA A 5 -14.53 -12.37 1.06
CA ALA A 5 -15.75 -11.73 1.52
C ALA A 5 -15.47 -10.59 2.53
N MET A 6 -14.53 -10.80 3.46
CA MET A 6 -14.08 -9.78 4.41
C MET A 6 -13.41 -8.59 3.70
N ALA A 7 -12.52 -8.86 2.74
CA ALA A 7 -11.87 -7.82 1.93
C ALA A 7 -12.91 -6.99 1.15
N MET A 8 -13.88 -7.64 0.51
CA MET A 8 -14.96 -6.94 -0.19
C MET A 8 -15.85 -6.13 0.76
N LEU A 9 -16.16 -6.65 1.95
CA LEU A 9 -16.89 -5.91 3.00
C LEU A 9 -16.12 -4.66 3.43
N MET A 10 -14.82 -4.77 3.69
CA MET A 10 -13.97 -3.62 4.08
C MET A 10 -13.85 -2.56 2.96
N ASN A 11 -13.96 -2.97 1.68
CA ASN A 11 -14.03 -2.03 0.57
C ASN A 11 -15.39 -1.31 0.53
N ASN A 12 -16.47 -2.09 0.54
CA ASN A 12 -17.83 -1.57 0.36
C ASN A 12 -18.31 -0.71 1.54
N THR A 13 -17.77 -0.95 2.74
CA THR A 13 -18.16 -0.20 3.95
C THR A 13 -17.40 1.11 4.14
N GLY A 14 -16.43 1.43 3.27
CA GLY A 14 -15.60 2.63 3.41
C GLY A 14 -14.55 2.54 4.52
N MET A 15 -14.54 1.45 5.30
CA MET A 15 -13.64 1.22 6.44
C MET A 15 -12.16 1.34 6.06
N THR A 16 -11.80 0.96 4.83
CA THR A 16 -10.43 1.09 4.32
C THR A 16 -10.00 2.55 4.15
N ASN A 17 -10.94 3.41 3.76
CA ASN A 17 -10.70 4.83 3.59
C ASN A 17 -10.60 5.54 4.96
N ASP A 18 -11.47 5.16 5.90
CA ASP A 18 -11.42 5.67 7.29
C ASP A 18 -10.12 5.28 7.99
N ILE A 19 -9.63 4.04 7.79
CA ILE A 19 -8.31 3.62 8.31
C ILE A 19 -7.20 4.45 7.69
N ALA A 20 -7.24 4.69 6.37
CA ALA A 20 -6.22 5.49 5.68
C ALA A 20 -6.22 6.94 6.18
N MET A 21 -7.38 7.59 6.28
CA MET A 21 -7.52 8.95 6.80
C MET A 21 -7.13 9.06 8.27
N GLY A 22 -7.52 8.08 9.10
CA GLY A 22 -7.12 8.00 10.50
C GLY A 22 -5.60 7.85 10.65
N LEU A 23 -4.97 7.08 9.76
CA LEU A 23 -3.52 6.91 9.76
C LEU A 23 -2.81 8.22 9.37
N VAL A 24 -3.30 8.96 8.36
CA VAL A 24 -2.80 10.31 8.02
C VAL A 24 -2.89 11.23 9.23
N ALA A 25 -4.05 11.28 9.88
CA ALA A 25 -4.31 12.16 11.03
C ALA A 25 -3.45 11.81 12.26
N LEU A 26 -3.17 10.53 12.50
CA LEU A 26 -2.34 10.07 13.61
C LEU A 26 -0.84 10.23 13.37
N THR A 27 -0.39 10.05 12.13
CA THR A 27 1.05 9.98 11.82
C THR A 27 1.65 11.31 11.42
N GLY A 28 0.90 12.23 10.82
CA GLY A 28 1.38 13.57 10.46
C GLY A 28 2.69 13.53 9.69
N ALA A 29 3.78 14.08 10.24
CA ALA A 29 5.11 14.07 9.63
C ALA A 29 5.72 12.66 9.42
N ALA A 30 5.26 11.64 10.16
CA ALA A 30 5.68 10.25 9.98
C ALA A 30 4.86 9.50 8.92
N PHE A 31 3.83 10.13 8.35
CA PHE A 31 2.98 9.56 7.31
C PHE A 31 3.72 8.90 6.14
N PRO A 32 4.84 9.45 5.63
CA PRO A 32 5.52 8.85 4.48
C PRO A 32 6.07 7.44 4.73
N PHE A 33 6.40 7.11 5.99
CA PHE A 33 6.80 5.76 6.36
C PHE A 33 5.63 4.76 6.23
N PHE A 34 4.41 5.22 6.49
CA PHE A 34 3.19 4.41 6.42
C PHE A 34 2.48 4.51 5.07
N ALA A 35 2.90 5.39 4.17
CA ALA A 35 2.29 5.55 2.85
C ALA A 35 2.23 4.24 2.02
N PRO A 36 3.29 3.39 1.99
CA PRO A 36 3.21 2.09 1.31
C PRO A 36 2.23 1.12 1.96
N LEU A 37 2.01 1.23 3.27
CA LEU A 37 1.02 0.40 3.97
C LEU A 37 -0.39 0.70 3.45
N ILE A 38 -0.73 1.98 3.23
CA ILE A 38 -2.04 2.36 2.69
C ILE A 38 -2.23 1.81 1.28
N GLY A 39 -1.22 1.92 0.40
CA GLY A 39 -1.26 1.31 -0.93
C GLY A 39 -1.45 -0.22 -0.88
N SER A 40 -0.78 -0.87 0.07
CA SER A 40 -0.90 -2.33 0.26
C SER A 40 -2.28 -2.76 0.75
N ILE A 41 -2.87 -2.04 1.71
CA ILE A 41 -4.23 -2.32 2.20
C ILE A 41 -5.22 -2.04 1.07
N GLY A 42 -5.05 -0.94 0.34
CA GLY A 42 -5.89 -0.60 -0.80
C GLY A 42 -5.93 -1.71 -1.86
N THR A 43 -4.77 -2.28 -2.21
CA THR A 43 -4.72 -3.38 -3.18
C THR A 43 -5.19 -4.71 -2.60
N PHE A 44 -4.91 -4.99 -1.33
CA PHE A 44 -5.43 -6.19 -0.66
C PHE A 44 -6.97 -6.22 -0.69
N VAL A 45 -7.58 -5.06 -0.45
CA VAL A 45 -9.04 -4.89 -0.39
C VAL A 45 -9.67 -4.85 -1.78
N THR A 46 -9.10 -4.06 -2.71
CA THR A 46 -9.67 -3.90 -4.06
C THR A 46 -9.31 -5.05 -5.01
N GLY A 47 -8.29 -5.84 -4.68
CA GLY A 47 -7.70 -6.85 -5.55
C GLY A 47 -6.90 -6.30 -6.74
N SER A 48 -6.86 -4.98 -6.94
CA SER A 48 -6.28 -4.35 -8.12
C SER A 48 -5.41 -3.15 -7.76
N ALA A 49 -4.12 -3.23 -8.10
CA ALA A 49 -3.17 -2.13 -7.94
C ALA A 49 -3.64 -0.85 -8.65
N THR A 50 -4.31 -0.97 -9.81
CA THR A 50 -4.85 0.20 -10.54
C THR A 50 -5.96 0.87 -9.75
N ASN A 51 -6.93 0.10 -9.23
CA ASN A 51 -8.04 0.66 -8.48
C ASN A 51 -7.57 1.27 -7.16
N ALA A 52 -6.65 0.60 -6.47
CA ALA A 52 -6.02 1.11 -5.26
C ALA A 52 -5.23 2.40 -5.52
N ASN A 53 -4.47 2.49 -6.62
CA ASN A 53 -3.74 3.70 -6.97
C ASN A 53 -4.68 4.87 -7.34
N ILE A 54 -5.81 4.61 -7.98
CA ILE A 54 -6.79 5.68 -8.29
C ILE A 54 -7.47 6.19 -7.01
N LEU A 55 -7.82 5.28 -6.09
CA LEU A 55 -8.50 5.62 -4.84
C LEU A 55 -7.56 6.30 -3.84
N PHE A 56 -6.42 5.67 -3.56
CA PHE A 56 -5.49 6.11 -2.51
C PHE A 56 -4.38 7.01 -3.04
N GLY A 57 -4.05 6.99 -4.33
CA GLY A 57 -3.07 7.91 -4.90
C GLY A 57 -3.53 9.37 -4.82
N LYS A 58 -4.83 9.64 -4.94
CA LYS A 58 -5.39 10.97 -4.66
C LYS A 58 -5.24 11.36 -3.19
N LEU A 59 -5.52 10.45 -2.26
CA LEU A 59 -5.32 10.67 -0.83
C LEU A 59 -3.86 10.97 -0.49
N GLN A 60 -2.91 10.30 -1.15
CA GLN A 60 -1.48 10.51 -0.98
C GLN A 60 -1.05 11.87 -1.54
N ALA A 61 -1.59 12.30 -2.68
CA ALA A 61 -1.35 13.63 -3.23
C ALA A 61 -1.93 14.75 -2.34
N THR A 62 -3.14 14.56 -1.80
CA THR A 62 -3.73 15.50 -0.83
C THR A 62 -2.92 15.53 0.46
N ALA A 63 -2.54 14.38 1.01
CA ALA A 63 -1.71 14.30 2.21
C ALA A 63 -0.34 14.97 2.00
N ALA A 64 0.28 14.82 0.82
CA ALA A 64 1.50 15.55 0.48
C ALA A 64 1.28 17.07 0.50
N SER A 65 0.19 17.55 -0.11
CA SER A 65 -0.16 18.97 -0.11
C SER A 65 -0.41 19.50 1.31
N ASP A 66 -1.11 18.75 2.16
CA ASP A 66 -1.43 19.13 3.53
C ASP A 66 -0.20 19.12 4.44
N LEU A 67 0.76 18.23 4.18
CA LEU A 67 2.05 18.17 4.88
C LEU A 67 3.07 19.20 4.37
N GLY A 68 2.72 20.01 3.37
CA GLY A 68 3.64 20.99 2.78
C GLY A 68 4.79 20.36 2.00
N LEU A 69 4.62 19.12 1.54
CA LEU A 69 5.59 18.34 0.78
C LEU A 69 5.66 18.81 -0.69
N VAL A 70 6.03 20.08 -0.88
CA VAL A 70 6.15 20.76 -2.17
C VAL A 70 7.60 20.95 -2.60
N ASN A 71 8.57 20.52 -1.79
CA ASN A 71 9.98 20.69 -2.12
C ASN A 71 10.43 19.66 -3.16
N GLN A 72 11.47 20.02 -3.90
CA GLN A 72 12.01 19.20 -4.98
C GLN A 72 13.33 18.59 -4.51
N SER A 73 13.28 17.29 -4.24
CA SER A 73 14.36 16.50 -3.65
C SER A 73 14.92 15.52 -4.68
N THR A 74 16.25 15.45 -4.81
CA THR A 74 16.93 14.66 -5.87
C THR A 74 17.74 13.52 -5.27
N PHE A 75 17.47 12.27 -5.69
CA PHE A 75 18.23 11.08 -5.26
C PHE A 75 18.81 10.33 -6.47
N PHE A 76 20.11 10.00 -6.41
CA PHE A 76 20.83 9.27 -7.47
C PHE A 76 20.71 9.89 -8.89
N GLY A 77 20.54 11.22 -8.97
CA GLY A 77 20.37 11.95 -10.24
C GLY A 77 18.93 11.99 -10.76
N VAL A 78 17.96 11.47 -10.02
CA VAL A 78 16.52 11.54 -10.34
C VAL A 78 15.87 12.62 -9.50
N SER A 79 15.43 13.71 -10.14
CA SER A 79 14.73 14.82 -9.48
C SER A 79 13.26 14.45 -9.27
N GLY A 80 12.81 14.43 -8.01
CA GLY A 80 11.43 14.16 -7.63
C GLY A 80 10.84 15.31 -6.81
N ASN A 81 9.53 15.51 -6.93
CA ASN A 81 8.78 16.30 -5.95
C ASN A 81 8.47 15.39 -4.75
N GLU A 82 8.52 15.88 -3.51
CA GLU A 82 8.11 15.13 -2.31
C GLU A 82 6.69 14.52 -2.45
N THR A 83 5.81 15.19 -3.21
CA THR A 83 4.50 14.66 -3.62
C THR A 83 4.61 13.40 -4.49
N ASN A 84 5.60 13.33 -5.39
CA ASN A 84 5.83 12.14 -6.22
C ASN A 84 6.35 10.97 -5.40
N TRP A 85 7.07 11.22 -4.31
CA TRP A 85 7.53 10.16 -3.40
C TRP A 85 6.36 9.46 -2.70
N LEU A 86 5.36 10.21 -2.23
CA LEU A 86 4.13 9.63 -1.65
C LEU A 86 3.29 8.86 -2.70
N ALA A 87 3.17 9.39 -3.91
CA ALA A 87 2.47 8.70 -4.99
C ALA A 87 3.21 7.40 -5.41
N ALA A 88 4.54 7.46 -5.48
CA ALA A 88 5.38 6.28 -5.75
C ALA A 88 5.33 5.26 -4.60
N ALA A 89 5.31 5.74 -3.35
CA ALA A 89 5.13 4.91 -2.15
C ALA A 89 3.84 4.10 -2.22
N ASN A 90 2.75 4.75 -2.63
CA ASN A 90 1.46 4.09 -2.81
C ASN A 90 1.52 3.01 -3.89
N CYS A 91 2.19 3.30 -5.01
CA CYS A 91 2.35 2.35 -6.11
C CYS A 91 3.22 1.14 -5.70
N ALA A 92 4.32 1.38 -5.00
CA ALA A 92 5.20 0.33 -4.49
C ALA A 92 4.53 -0.52 -3.39
N GLY A 93 3.74 0.12 -2.54
CA GLY A 93 2.90 -0.52 -1.53
C GLY A 93 1.80 -1.38 -2.15
N SER A 94 1.18 -0.90 -3.23
CA SER A 94 0.16 -1.62 -4.00
C SER A 94 0.63 -3.01 -4.44
N GLU A 95 1.87 -3.13 -4.93
CA GLU A 95 2.44 -4.43 -5.31
C GLU A 95 2.59 -5.38 -4.11
N GLY A 96 2.98 -4.86 -2.94
CA GLY A 96 3.00 -5.64 -1.69
C GLY A 96 1.60 -6.13 -1.27
N GLY A 97 0.59 -5.28 -1.47
CA GLY A 97 -0.82 -5.63 -1.23
C GLY A 97 -1.36 -6.68 -2.19
N LYS A 98 -0.90 -6.65 -3.44
CA LYS A 98 -1.27 -7.63 -4.47
C LYS A 98 -0.83 -9.03 -4.08
N LEU A 99 0.37 -9.15 -3.51
CA LEU A 99 0.92 -10.41 -2.99
C LEU A 99 0.01 -11.09 -1.95
N LEU A 100 -0.70 -10.29 -1.15
CA LEU A 100 -1.66 -10.77 -0.15
C LEU A 100 -3.10 -10.79 -0.63
N SER A 101 -3.38 -10.21 -1.80
CA SER A 101 -4.76 -10.02 -2.25
C SER A 101 -5.47 -11.36 -2.40
N PRO A 102 -6.74 -11.46 -1.98
CA PRO A 102 -7.48 -12.72 -2.08
C PRO A 102 -7.56 -13.26 -3.51
N GLN A 103 -7.50 -12.37 -4.52
CA GLN A 103 -7.43 -12.72 -5.94
C GLN A 103 -6.10 -13.39 -6.32
N SER A 104 -4.96 -12.80 -5.95
CA SER A 104 -3.66 -13.38 -6.23
C SER A 104 -3.42 -14.69 -5.48
N ILE A 105 -3.92 -14.78 -4.23
CA ILE A 105 -3.88 -16.03 -3.46
C ILE A 105 -4.70 -17.11 -4.16
N ALA A 106 -5.95 -16.83 -4.57
CA ALA A 106 -6.78 -17.81 -5.28
C ALA A 106 -6.12 -18.32 -6.58
N ILE A 107 -5.45 -17.44 -7.33
CA ILE A 107 -4.69 -17.83 -8.54
C ILE A 107 -3.49 -18.71 -8.18
N ALA A 108 -2.74 -18.36 -7.13
CA ALA A 108 -1.60 -19.17 -6.67
C ALA A 108 -2.05 -20.55 -6.17
N THR A 109 -3.15 -20.61 -5.42
CA THR A 109 -3.77 -21.85 -4.94
C THR A 109 -4.15 -22.76 -6.12
N ALA A 110 -4.80 -22.19 -7.15
CA ALA A 110 -5.18 -22.93 -8.36
C ALA A 110 -3.97 -23.38 -9.19
N ALA A 111 -2.91 -22.56 -9.27
CA ALA A 111 -1.70 -22.89 -10.03
C ALA A 111 -0.81 -23.95 -9.34
N CYS A 112 -0.85 -24.02 -8.01
CA CYS A 112 -0.05 -24.97 -7.23
C CYS A 112 -0.80 -26.26 -6.87
N ASP A 113 -2.05 -26.44 -7.33
CA ASP A 113 -2.91 -27.59 -7.01
C ASP A 113 -3.14 -27.75 -5.49
N MET A 114 -3.25 -26.61 -4.79
CA MET A 114 -3.36 -26.51 -3.34
C MET A 114 -4.77 -26.11 -2.89
N GLU A 115 -5.81 -26.59 -3.59
CA GLU A 115 -7.19 -26.15 -3.40
C GLU A 115 -7.64 -26.23 -1.92
N GLY A 116 -8.16 -25.12 -1.38
CA GLY A 116 -8.54 -25.00 0.03
C GLY A 116 -7.42 -24.62 1.00
N GLN A 117 -6.16 -24.50 0.55
CA GLN A 117 -5.01 -24.08 1.37
C GLN A 117 -4.67 -22.59 1.23
N ASP A 118 -5.65 -21.75 0.87
CA ASP A 118 -5.47 -20.29 0.72
C ASP A 118 -4.83 -19.64 1.95
N GLY A 119 -5.20 -20.13 3.14
CA GLY A 119 -4.67 -19.65 4.42
C GLY A 119 -3.19 -19.98 4.61
N ASP A 120 -2.73 -21.14 4.16
CA ASP A 120 -1.33 -21.55 4.30
C ASP A 120 -0.43 -20.79 3.33
N ILE A 121 -0.91 -20.55 2.10
CA ILE A 121 -0.22 -19.68 1.14
C ILE A 121 -0.14 -18.27 1.72
N MET A 122 -1.26 -17.68 2.15
CA MET A 122 -1.25 -16.33 2.73
C MET A 122 -0.33 -16.23 3.95
N ARG A 123 -0.30 -17.24 4.83
CA ARG A 123 0.58 -17.28 6.00
C ARG A 123 2.06 -17.30 5.63
N LYS A 124 2.42 -17.99 4.54
CA LYS A 124 3.79 -17.99 4.01
C LYS A 124 4.14 -16.69 3.29
N THR A 125 3.18 -16.05 2.63
CA THR A 125 3.38 -14.82 1.87
C THR A 125 3.37 -13.56 2.74
N MET A 126 2.70 -13.60 3.89
CA MET A 126 2.63 -12.51 4.88
C MET A 126 3.98 -11.93 5.31
N PRO A 127 5.00 -12.72 5.74
CA PRO A 127 6.30 -12.16 6.09
C PRO A 127 7.00 -11.47 4.92
N PHE A 128 6.85 -11.98 3.69
CA PHE A 128 7.40 -11.34 2.48
C PHE A 128 6.74 -10.00 2.19
N ALA A 129 5.42 -9.93 2.31
CA ALA A 129 4.67 -8.69 2.12
C ALA A 129 5.00 -7.65 3.19
N ILE A 130 5.11 -8.05 4.46
CA ILE A 130 5.52 -7.16 5.56
C ILE A 130 6.93 -6.63 5.33
N PHE A 131 7.87 -7.50 4.96
CA PHE A 131 9.25 -7.09 4.65
C PHE A 131 9.27 -6.09 3.48
N TRP A 132 8.50 -6.34 2.43
CA TRP A 132 8.37 -5.43 1.29
C TRP A 132 7.82 -4.06 1.68
N ILE A 133 6.74 -4.02 2.47
CA ILE A 133 6.12 -2.78 2.94
C ILE A 133 7.08 -1.99 3.83
N LEU A 134 7.78 -2.66 4.75
CA LEU A 134 8.76 -2.01 5.64
C LEU A 134 9.96 -1.46 4.87
N MET A 135 10.48 -2.21 3.89
CA MET A 135 11.58 -1.77 3.05
C MET A 135 11.21 -0.54 2.22
N ASN A 136 10.01 -0.53 1.63
CA ASN A 136 9.52 0.62 0.87
C ASN A 136 9.19 1.81 1.78
N GLY A 137 8.64 1.58 2.97
CA GLY A 137 8.37 2.63 3.96
C GLY A 137 9.66 3.31 4.43
N LEU A 138 10.70 2.51 4.66
CA LEU A 138 12.03 3.04 4.98
C LEU A 138 12.63 3.82 3.81
N MET A 139 12.53 3.31 2.57
CA MET A 139 13.00 4.04 1.38
C MET A 139 12.31 5.40 1.21
N VAL A 140 10.99 5.45 1.40
CA VAL A 140 10.22 6.69 1.26
C VAL A 140 10.55 7.66 2.39
N PHE A 141 10.68 7.17 3.62
CA PHE A 141 11.06 7.99 4.77
C PHE A 141 12.46 8.59 4.63
N LEU A 142 13.45 7.79 4.20
CA LEU A 142 14.80 8.27 3.87
C LEU A 142 14.77 9.22 2.68
N GLY A 143 13.94 8.92 1.68
CA GLY A 143 13.68 9.75 0.50
C GLY A 143 13.14 11.15 0.82
N LEU A 144 12.58 11.36 2.01
CA LEU A 144 12.01 12.63 2.46
C LEU A 144 12.82 13.34 3.56
N HIS A 145 13.74 12.64 4.24
CA HIS A 145 14.58 13.23 5.30
C HIS A 145 16.02 13.51 4.85
N VAL A 146 16.50 12.80 3.83
CA VAL A 146 17.87 12.92 3.32
C VAL A 146 17.94 13.88 2.12
N PHE A 147 16.80 14.20 1.50
CA PHE A 147 16.67 15.05 0.31
C PHE A 147 15.66 16.15 0.57
#